data_AF-H5WK56-F1
#
_entry.id   AF-H5WK56-F1
#
_cell.length_a   1.000
_cell.length_b   1.000
_cell.length_c   1.000
_cell.angle_alpha   90.00
_cell.angle_beta   90.00
_cell.angle_gamma   90.00
#
_symmetry.space_group_name_H-M   'P 1'
#
loop_
_entity.id
_entity.type
_entity.pdbx_description
1 polymer ?
#
loop_
_entity_poly.entity_id
_entity_poly.type
_entity_poly.pdbx_seq_one_letter_code
_entity_poly.pdbx_strand_id
1 'polypeptide(L)'
;MTSRIDELRAQLRALDAATPDADSAAKRTALERELLDLVVKGGDAPVAAAAPAVPLAAAAGLHDVPGPQRPSGALVAGIVMFVLVFGAAGYAWLGNHDGWNTAPGVVAKAEGGAPPGASHSMDQGQIAAMAEQLAERLKAKPDDAEGWLMLGRSYTVLGRFPEAAPAYKKVLELRPKDAQAHADYADALGMVNGRRLDGEPSELIAKALNLDPDNLKALALAGTIAFQKSDFATAVKHWERAIGKAEPNSELGQNLKNGVAEARQRGGLPGGAALPPATAQSAMPPAAAAPGGNAPPAADAAAAAITGRITLAAGLKDKAGPEDTVFIFARNAQGPKMPLAILRKQVKDLPADFTLDDSLAMSPAARLSGANAVVVGARVSKSGNAMPQPGDLQGLSAVVKPGAKGLQIEIAEAVQ
;
A
#
# COMPACT_ATOMS: atom_id res chain seq x y z
N MET A 1 -26.85 43.94 -16.03
CA MET A 1 -25.87 42.88 -16.34
C MET A 1 -26.50 41.64 -16.97
N THR A 2 -27.75 41.27 -16.64
CA THR A 2 -28.46 40.08 -17.16
C THR A 2 -28.50 39.99 -18.69
N SER A 3 -28.71 41.11 -19.38
CA SER A 3 -28.79 41.16 -20.86
C SER A 3 -27.53 40.66 -21.57
N ARG A 4 -26.33 40.85 -21.00
CA ARG A 4 -25.07 40.47 -21.66
C ARG A 4 -24.77 38.98 -21.49
N ILE A 5 -25.13 38.42 -20.33
CA ILE A 5 -24.99 36.99 -20.05
C ILE A 5 -25.90 36.18 -20.97
N ASP A 6 -27.14 36.64 -21.18
CA ASP A 6 -28.09 35.96 -22.06
C ASP A 6 -27.68 36.05 -23.54
N GLU A 7 -27.09 37.18 -23.96
CA GLU A 7 -26.52 37.36 -25.29
C GLU A 7 -25.35 36.41 -25.55
N LEU A 8 -24.40 36.29 -24.61
CA LEU A 8 -23.25 35.38 -24.71
C LEU A 8 -23.69 33.90 -24.76
N ARG A 9 -24.72 33.52 -23.99
CA ARG A 9 -25.33 32.17 -24.04
C ARG A 9 -26.02 31.89 -25.37
N ALA A 10 -26.61 32.90 -26.01
CA ALA A 10 -27.19 32.74 -27.35
C ALA A 10 -26.11 32.54 -28.42
N GLN A 11 -25.00 33.29 -28.34
CA GLN A 11 -23.86 33.17 -29.25
C GLN A 11 -23.17 31.80 -29.13
N LEU A 12 -23.01 31.28 -27.92
CA LEU A 12 -22.46 29.93 -27.70
C LEU A 12 -23.35 28.83 -28.31
N ARG A 13 -24.68 28.92 -28.14
CA ARG A 13 -25.63 27.98 -28.75
C ARG A 13 -25.61 28.04 -30.28
N ALA A 14 -25.46 29.22 -30.86
CA ALA A 14 -25.33 29.38 -32.30
C ALA A 14 -24.01 28.77 -32.82
N LEU A 15 -22.93 28.86 -32.04
CA LEU A 15 -21.65 28.23 -32.37
C LEU A 15 -21.71 26.70 -32.28
N ASP A 16 -22.44 26.16 -31.29
CA ASP A 16 -22.64 24.71 -31.12
C ASP A 16 -23.52 24.10 -32.23
N ALA A 17 -24.37 24.90 -32.85
CA ALA A 17 -25.21 24.48 -33.97
C ALA A 17 -24.48 24.55 -35.33
N ALA A 18 -23.29 25.17 -35.39
CA ALA A 18 -22.48 25.31 -36.60
C ALA A 18 -21.47 24.15 -36.73
N THR A 19 -21.04 23.85 -37.96
CA THR A 19 -20.05 22.80 -38.23
C THR A 19 -18.69 23.18 -37.60
N PRO A 20 -18.03 22.28 -36.85
CA PRO A 20 -16.79 22.64 -36.14
C PRO A 20 -15.63 22.91 -37.12
N ASP A 21 -15.09 24.13 -37.09
CA ASP A 21 -13.82 24.49 -37.71
C ASP A 21 -12.82 25.04 -36.66
N ALA A 22 -11.54 25.18 -37.07
CA ALA A 22 -10.47 25.64 -36.18
C ALA A 22 -10.72 27.05 -35.61
N ASP A 23 -11.43 27.91 -36.36
CA ASP A 23 -11.77 29.27 -35.94
C ASP A 23 -12.92 29.30 -34.93
N SER A 24 -13.82 28.31 -35.00
CA SER A 24 -14.96 28.14 -34.11
C SER A 24 -14.52 27.75 -32.69
N ALA A 25 -13.49 26.92 -32.56
CA ALA A 25 -12.93 26.56 -31.25
C ALA A 25 -12.33 27.77 -30.51
N ALA A 26 -11.63 28.64 -31.24
CA ALA A 26 -11.06 29.87 -30.68
C ALA A 26 -12.15 30.87 -30.27
N LYS A 27 -13.19 31.06 -31.11
CA LYS A 27 -14.34 31.93 -30.82
C LYS A 27 -15.12 31.44 -29.59
N ARG A 28 -15.34 30.12 -29.46
CA ARG A 28 -15.98 29.51 -28.29
C ARG A 28 -15.22 29.83 -27.00
N THR A 29 -13.92 29.61 -27.01
CA THR A 29 -13.05 29.82 -25.84
C THR A 29 -13.07 31.28 -25.37
N ALA A 30 -13.13 32.23 -26.31
CA ALA A 30 -13.23 33.66 -26.01
C ALA A 30 -14.59 34.01 -25.34
N LEU A 31 -15.69 33.49 -25.88
CA LEU A 31 -17.04 33.73 -25.34
C LEU A 31 -17.25 33.08 -23.97
N GLU A 32 -16.74 31.87 -23.76
CA GLU A 32 -16.80 31.17 -22.46
C GLU A 32 -16.02 31.93 -21.37
N ARG A 33 -14.85 32.48 -21.71
CA ARG A 33 -14.04 33.29 -20.79
C ARG A 33 -14.75 34.60 -20.42
N GLU A 34 -15.39 35.28 -21.38
CA GLU A 34 -16.16 36.51 -21.12
C GLU A 34 -17.39 36.23 -20.25
N LEU A 35 -18.10 35.12 -20.50
CA LEU A 35 -19.23 34.68 -19.69
C LEU A 35 -18.79 34.40 -18.23
N LEU A 36 -17.66 33.69 -18.05
CA LEU A 36 -17.10 33.39 -16.75
C LEU A 36 -16.72 34.66 -15.98
N ASP A 37 -16.07 35.64 -16.64
CA ASP A 37 -15.70 36.91 -16.01
C ASP A 37 -16.93 37.71 -15.55
N LEU A 38 -18.00 37.72 -16.35
CA LEU A 38 -19.25 38.40 -16.00
C LEU A 38 -20.03 37.69 -14.89
N VAL A 39 -20.01 36.37 -14.86
CA VAL A 39 -20.64 35.58 -13.78
C VAL A 39 -19.87 35.76 -12.47
N VAL A 40 -18.54 35.76 -12.53
CA VAL A 40 -17.67 35.96 -11.35
C VAL A 40 -17.78 37.39 -10.81
N LYS A 41 -17.85 38.41 -11.68
CA LYS A 41 -18.05 39.81 -11.26
C LYS A 41 -19.48 40.14 -10.85
N GLY A 42 -20.47 39.36 -11.27
CA GLY A 42 -21.89 39.56 -10.95
C GLY A 42 -22.38 38.81 -9.69
N GLY A 43 -21.47 38.16 -8.95
CA GLY A 43 -21.80 37.20 -7.89
C GLY A 43 -22.40 37.73 -6.58
N ASP A 44 -22.58 39.05 -6.41
CA ASP A 44 -23.17 39.65 -5.21
C ASP A 44 -24.61 40.15 -5.43
N ALA A 45 -25.51 39.25 -5.84
CA ALA A 45 -26.95 39.50 -5.75
C ALA A 45 -27.66 38.32 -5.06
N PRO A 46 -28.50 38.57 -4.04
CA PRO A 46 -29.10 37.52 -3.23
C PRO A 46 -30.10 36.69 -4.05
N VAL A 47 -30.08 35.38 -3.80
CA VAL A 47 -31.11 34.45 -4.27
C VAL A 47 -32.43 34.83 -3.61
N ALA A 48 -33.23 35.64 -4.30
CA ALA A 48 -34.58 35.99 -3.91
C ALA A 48 -35.59 35.17 -4.72
N ALA A 49 -36.27 34.28 -3.99
CA ALA A 49 -37.69 33.94 -4.07
C ALA A 49 -38.36 33.72 -5.45
N ALA A 50 -38.83 32.48 -5.62
CA ALA A 50 -40.20 32.11 -6.00
C ALA A 50 -40.95 32.94 -7.06
N ALA A 51 -41.26 32.29 -8.19
CA ALA A 51 -42.52 32.48 -8.92
C ALA A 51 -42.76 31.27 -9.87
N PRO A 52 -43.97 31.04 -10.41
CA PRO A 52 -44.96 30.13 -9.83
C PRO A 52 -45.27 28.92 -10.73
N ALA A 53 -46.03 27.98 -10.17
CA ALA A 53 -46.66 26.88 -10.89
C ALA A 53 -47.54 27.41 -12.04
N VAL A 54 -47.32 26.87 -13.25
CA VAL A 54 -48.22 27.03 -14.40
C VAL A 54 -49.05 25.76 -14.53
N PRO A 55 -50.40 25.85 -14.63
CA PRO A 55 -51.25 24.68 -14.72
C PRO A 55 -51.32 24.14 -16.16
N LEU A 56 -51.61 22.85 -16.21
CA LEU A 56 -51.84 21.99 -17.36
C LEU A 56 -53.08 22.43 -18.18
N ALA A 57 -52.93 22.78 -19.46
CA ALA A 57 -54.00 22.65 -20.44
C ALA A 57 -53.49 22.70 -21.91
N ALA A 58 -53.78 21.61 -22.63
CA ALA A 58 -54.15 21.55 -24.04
C ALA A 58 -53.17 22.04 -25.12
N ALA A 59 -52.38 21.10 -25.65
CA ALA A 59 -52.15 21.01 -27.09
C ALA A 59 -52.32 19.55 -27.51
N ALA A 60 -53.48 19.27 -28.09
CA ALA A 60 -53.81 17.98 -28.68
C ALA A 60 -53.12 17.86 -30.05
N GLY A 61 -52.60 16.65 -30.30
CA GLY A 61 -52.24 16.15 -31.62
C GLY A 61 -50.82 16.44 -32.03
N LEU A 62 -49.96 15.40 -31.99
CA LEU A 62 -49.23 14.88 -33.15
C LEU A 62 -48.35 13.69 -32.73
N HIS A 63 -48.71 12.54 -33.30
CA HIS A 63 -47.90 11.33 -33.55
C HIS A 63 -47.59 10.43 -32.34
N ASP A 64 -48.26 9.28 -32.37
CA ASP A 64 -47.98 8.08 -31.59
C ASP A 64 -46.49 7.69 -31.77
N VAL A 65 -45.67 7.93 -30.75
CA VAL A 65 -44.28 7.49 -30.72
C VAL A 65 -44.28 6.04 -30.23
N PRO A 66 -43.86 5.05 -31.04
CA PRO A 66 -43.78 3.68 -30.56
C PRO A 66 -42.82 3.62 -29.37
N GLY A 67 -43.33 3.19 -28.21
CA GLY A 67 -42.51 2.93 -27.04
C GLY A 67 -41.40 1.92 -27.35
N PRO A 68 -40.30 1.89 -26.57
CA PRO A 68 -39.16 1.03 -26.84
C PRO A 68 -39.62 -0.43 -26.88
N GLN A 69 -39.65 -0.99 -28.10
CA GLN A 69 -40.00 -2.38 -28.33
C GLN A 69 -38.93 -3.24 -27.67
N ARG A 70 -39.31 -4.00 -26.64
CA ARG A 70 -38.42 -5.01 -26.05
C ARG A 70 -38.04 -5.99 -27.16
N PRO A 71 -36.74 -6.30 -27.37
CA PRO A 71 -36.34 -7.25 -28.39
C PRO A 71 -37.02 -8.59 -28.14
N SER A 72 -37.52 -9.21 -29.21
CA SER A 72 -38.19 -10.51 -29.11
C SER A 72 -37.24 -11.52 -28.47
N GLY A 73 -37.77 -12.42 -27.63
CA GLY A 73 -36.95 -13.45 -26.97
C GLY A 73 -36.11 -14.29 -27.95
N ALA A 74 -36.58 -14.40 -29.20
CA ALA A 74 -35.85 -15.03 -30.29
C ALA A 74 -34.60 -14.24 -30.75
N LEU A 75 -34.63 -12.90 -30.73
CA LEU A 75 -33.47 -12.06 -31.04
C LEU A 75 -32.40 -12.19 -29.96
N VAL A 76 -32.82 -12.17 -28.68
CA VAL A 76 -31.91 -12.34 -27.54
C VAL A 76 -31.29 -13.74 -27.54
N ALA A 77 -32.10 -14.78 -27.78
CA ALA A 77 -31.61 -16.14 -27.91
C ALA A 77 -30.64 -16.30 -29.10
N GLY A 78 -30.93 -15.64 -30.23
CA GLY A 78 -30.04 -15.63 -31.40
C GLY A 78 -28.69 -14.99 -31.12
N ILE A 79 -28.66 -13.87 -30.39
CA ILE A 79 -27.40 -13.19 -30.00
C ILE A 79 -26.60 -14.07 -29.02
N VAL A 80 -27.24 -14.69 -28.04
CA VAL A 80 -26.56 -15.60 -27.10
C VAL A 80 -25.96 -16.81 -27.84
N MET A 81 -26.71 -17.40 -28.76
CA MET A 81 -26.23 -18.55 -29.54
C MET A 81 -25.08 -18.13 -30.47
N PHE A 82 -25.16 -16.94 -31.07
CA PHE A 82 -24.07 -16.38 -31.88
C PHE A 82 -22.80 -16.16 -31.06
N VAL A 83 -22.90 -15.58 -29.86
CA VAL A 83 -21.76 -15.38 -28.96
C VAL A 83 -21.14 -16.71 -28.52
N LEU A 84 -21.95 -17.74 -28.25
CA LEU A 84 -21.46 -19.06 -27.89
C LEU A 84 -20.74 -19.75 -29.07
N VAL A 85 -21.32 -19.70 -30.26
CA VAL A 85 -20.74 -20.33 -31.45
C VAL A 85 -19.48 -19.62 -31.92
N PHE A 86 -19.51 -18.28 -32.01
CA PHE A 86 -18.32 -17.50 -32.38
C PHE A 86 -17.26 -17.46 -31.28
N GLY A 87 -17.65 -17.53 -30.00
CA GLY A 87 -16.72 -17.69 -28.89
C GLY A 87 -16.00 -19.04 -28.94
N ALA A 88 -16.73 -20.12 -29.19
CA ALA A 88 -16.15 -21.46 -29.35
C ALA A 88 -15.25 -21.55 -30.61
N ALA A 89 -15.68 -20.96 -31.74
CA ALA A 89 -14.90 -20.94 -32.96
C ALA A 89 -13.65 -20.04 -32.85
N GLY A 90 -13.76 -18.88 -32.18
CA GLY A 90 -12.63 -17.99 -31.88
C GLY A 90 -11.62 -18.64 -30.94
N TYR A 91 -12.09 -19.38 -29.94
CA TYR A 91 -11.23 -20.19 -29.07
C TYR A 91 -10.55 -21.33 -29.82
N ALA A 92 -11.23 -22.00 -30.75
CA ALA A 92 -10.64 -23.05 -31.57
C ALA A 92 -9.61 -22.53 -32.60
N TRP A 93 -9.63 -21.23 -32.94
CA TRP A 93 -8.73 -20.63 -33.94
C TRP A 93 -7.57 -19.83 -33.35
N LEU A 94 -7.76 -19.19 -32.18
CA LEU A 94 -6.71 -18.44 -31.45
C LEU A 94 -6.20 -19.14 -30.18
N GLY A 95 -6.88 -20.19 -29.74
CA GLY A 95 -6.49 -20.98 -28.57
C GLY A 95 -5.36 -21.96 -28.87
N ASN A 96 -4.46 -22.10 -27.89
CA ASN A 96 -3.36 -23.06 -27.95
C ASN A 96 -3.91 -24.51 -27.89
N HIS A 97 -4.06 -25.17 -29.04
CA HIS A 97 -4.51 -26.58 -29.12
C HIS A 97 -3.52 -27.59 -28.49
N ASP A 98 -2.31 -27.18 -28.12
CA ASP A 98 -1.31 -28.06 -27.50
C ASP A 98 -1.68 -28.52 -26.07
N GLY A 99 -2.75 -27.99 -25.49
CA GLY A 99 -3.28 -28.45 -24.21
C GLY A 99 -4.04 -29.79 -24.24
N TRP A 100 -4.29 -30.37 -25.41
CA TRP A 100 -5.17 -31.56 -25.52
C TRP A 100 -4.44 -32.90 -25.42
N ASN A 101 -3.11 -32.95 -25.58
CA ASN A 101 -2.37 -34.22 -25.64
C ASN A 101 -1.53 -34.59 -24.41
N THR A 102 -1.78 -33.97 -23.25
CA THR A 102 -1.28 -34.53 -21.97
C THR A 102 -2.35 -35.44 -21.36
N ALA A 103 -2.30 -36.71 -21.76
CA ALA A 103 -3.11 -37.78 -21.19
C ALA A 103 -2.91 -37.87 -19.65
N PRO A 104 -3.97 -38.17 -18.88
CA PRO A 104 -3.87 -38.33 -17.43
C PRO A 104 -3.24 -39.68 -17.11
N GLY A 105 -1.98 -39.71 -16.68
CA GLY A 105 -1.37 -40.98 -16.32
C GLY A 105 0.13 -41.03 -16.10
N VAL A 106 0.77 -40.00 -15.52
CA VAL A 106 1.98 -40.23 -14.70
C VAL A 106 2.00 -39.22 -13.56
N VAL A 107 1.33 -39.56 -12.47
CA VAL A 107 1.56 -38.91 -11.17
C VAL A 107 2.95 -39.35 -10.69
N ALA A 108 3.93 -38.45 -10.79
CA ALA A 108 5.09 -38.54 -9.92
C ALA A 108 4.59 -38.30 -8.49
N LYS A 109 4.56 -39.39 -7.72
CA LYS A 109 4.19 -39.45 -6.32
C LYS A 109 4.96 -38.39 -5.52
N ALA A 110 4.26 -37.35 -5.08
CA ALA A 110 4.65 -36.53 -3.95
C ALA A 110 3.51 -36.59 -2.93
N GLU A 111 3.75 -37.37 -1.88
CA GLU A 111 2.88 -37.54 -0.73
C GLU A 111 2.79 -36.22 0.04
N GLY A 112 1.58 -35.80 0.43
CA GLY A 112 1.36 -34.68 1.34
C GLY A 112 0.05 -33.94 1.08
N GLY A 113 -1.06 -34.47 1.59
CA GLY A 113 -2.38 -33.83 1.51
C GLY A 113 -2.41 -32.48 2.23
N ALA A 114 -2.75 -31.42 1.50
CA ALA A 114 -3.08 -30.13 2.07
C ALA A 114 -4.53 -30.14 2.60
N PRO A 115 -4.81 -29.63 3.81
CA PRO A 115 -6.17 -29.53 4.33
C PRO A 115 -6.98 -28.46 3.56
N PRO A 116 -8.31 -28.62 3.43
CA PRO A 116 -9.17 -27.65 2.77
C PRO A 116 -9.28 -26.40 3.66
N GLY A 117 -8.66 -25.30 3.22
CA GLY A 117 -8.61 -24.04 3.96
C GLY A 117 -7.45 -23.11 3.58
N ALA A 118 -6.52 -23.52 2.72
CA ALA A 118 -5.48 -22.64 2.20
C ALA A 118 -6.11 -21.57 1.28
N SER A 119 -6.29 -20.37 1.81
CA SER A 119 -6.36 -19.16 1.01
C SER A 119 -5.21 -19.21 0.00
N HIS A 120 -5.48 -18.94 -1.29
CA HIS A 120 -4.47 -18.74 -2.32
C HIS A 120 -3.66 -17.46 -2.00
N SER A 121 -2.88 -17.46 -0.93
CA SER A 121 -1.81 -16.48 -0.76
C SER A 121 -0.68 -16.96 -1.66
N MET A 122 -0.49 -16.31 -2.80
CA MET A 122 0.70 -16.52 -3.62
C MET A 122 1.92 -16.29 -2.72
N ASP A 123 2.78 -17.29 -2.64
CA ASP A 123 4.00 -17.20 -1.85
C ASP A 123 4.96 -16.17 -2.48
N GLN A 124 5.80 -15.50 -1.67
CA GLN A 124 6.74 -14.50 -2.18
C GLN A 124 7.69 -15.09 -3.22
N GLY A 125 8.08 -16.37 -3.08
CA GLY A 125 8.89 -17.07 -4.07
C GLY A 125 8.17 -17.24 -5.42
N GLN A 126 6.85 -17.46 -5.39
CA GLN A 126 6.05 -17.55 -6.62
C GLN A 126 5.92 -16.19 -7.30
N ILE A 127 5.68 -15.12 -6.54
CA ILE A 127 5.62 -13.75 -7.07
C ILE A 127 6.97 -13.37 -7.69
N ALA A 128 8.08 -13.72 -7.05
CA ALA A 128 9.41 -13.51 -7.59
C ALA A 128 9.62 -14.25 -8.92
N ALA A 129 9.27 -15.54 -8.99
CA ALA A 129 9.40 -16.31 -10.22
C ALA A 129 8.54 -15.73 -11.37
N MET A 130 7.30 -15.34 -11.09
CA MET A 130 6.42 -14.70 -12.07
C MET A 130 6.96 -13.34 -12.53
N ALA A 131 7.53 -12.54 -11.62
CA ALA A 131 8.15 -11.26 -11.95
C ALA A 131 9.35 -11.43 -12.88
N GLU A 132 10.22 -12.43 -12.63
CA GLU A 132 11.36 -12.71 -13.51
C GLU A 132 10.92 -13.18 -14.90
N GLN A 133 9.93 -14.06 -14.98
CA GLN A 133 9.35 -14.48 -16.27
C GLN A 133 8.76 -13.30 -17.04
N LEU A 134 8.04 -12.42 -16.34
CA LEU A 134 7.50 -11.20 -16.92
C LEU A 134 8.63 -10.28 -17.41
N ALA A 135 9.69 -10.10 -16.64
CA ALA A 135 10.86 -9.31 -17.03
C ALA A 135 11.51 -9.85 -18.32
N GLU A 136 11.72 -11.16 -18.44
CA GLU A 136 12.25 -11.75 -19.67
C GLU A 136 11.34 -11.54 -20.88
N ARG A 137 10.01 -11.69 -20.71
CA ARG A 137 9.05 -11.43 -21.78
C ARG A 137 9.09 -9.98 -22.25
N LEU A 138 9.23 -9.03 -21.32
CA LEU A 138 9.27 -7.60 -21.63
C LEU A 138 10.56 -7.17 -22.33
N LYS A 139 11.65 -7.95 -22.26
CA LYS A 139 12.81 -7.73 -23.14
C LYS A 139 12.47 -7.94 -24.60
N ALA A 140 11.61 -8.91 -24.92
CA ALA A 140 11.15 -9.18 -26.28
C ALA A 140 9.98 -8.26 -26.73
N LYS A 141 9.21 -7.73 -25.77
CA LYS A 141 8.08 -6.80 -26.00
C LYS A 141 8.24 -5.54 -25.14
N PRO A 142 9.19 -4.64 -25.49
CA PRO A 142 9.53 -3.49 -24.66
C PRO A 142 8.46 -2.39 -24.64
N ASP A 143 7.50 -2.44 -25.55
CA ASP A 143 6.39 -1.50 -25.73
C ASP A 143 5.14 -1.83 -24.87
N ASP A 144 5.17 -2.92 -24.11
CA ASP A 144 4.08 -3.32 -23.21
C ASP A 144 4.10 -2.53 -21.89
N ALA A 145 3.55 -1.32 -21.93
CA ALA A 145 3.50 -0.40 -20.79
C ALA A 145 2.76 -0.97 -19.57
N GLU A 146 1.77 -1.85 -19.78
CA GLU A 146 1.01 -2.46 -18.70
C GLU A 146 1.80 -3.60 -18.04
N GLY A 147 2.51 -4.40 -18.84
CA GLY A 147 3.45 -5.38 -18.34
C GLY A 147 4.58 -4.75 -17.52
N TRP A 148 5.15 -3.61 -17.97
CA TRP A 148 6.14 -2.87 -17.17
C TRP A 148 5.58 -2.35 -15.85
N LEU A 149 4.32 -1.89 -15.84
CA LEU A 149 3.67 -1.41 -14.62
C LEU A 149 3.45 -2.54 -13.62
N MET A 150 2.99 -3.69 -14.11
CA MET A 150 2.82 -4.90 -13.31
C MET A 150 4.17 -5.38 -12.75
N LEU A 151 5.23 -5.36 -13.57
CA LEU A 151 6.57 -5.73 -13.14
C LEU A 151 7.08 -4.82 -12.01
N GLY A 152 6.92 -3.49 -12.15
CA GLY A 152 7.29 -2.54 -11.11
C GLY A 152 6.53 -2.77 -9.80
N ARG A 153 5.22 -3.06 -9.88
CA ARG A 153 4.40 -3.38 -8.70
C ARG A 153 4.83 -4.68 -8.03
N SER A 154 5.09 -5.73 -8.81
CA SER A 154 5.58 -7.01 -8.29
C SER A 154 6.91 -6.84 -7.56
N TYR A 155 7.87 -6.11 -8.15
CA TYR A 155 9.13 -5.82 -7.48
C TYR A 155 8.95 -4.97 -6.22
N THR A 156 8.02 -4.01 -6.22
CA THR A 156 7.69 -3.22 -5.03
C THR A 156 7.14 -4.09 -3.89
N VAL A 157 6.23 -5.03 -4.19
CA VAL A 157 5.69 -5.98 -3.21
C VAL A 157 6.79 -6.89 -2.63
N LEU A 158 7.76 -7.26 -3.46
CA LEU A 158 8.94 -8.04 -3.06
C LEU A 158 10.01 -7.21 -2.32
N GLY A 159 9.82 -5.90 -2.18
CA GLY A 159 10.81 -5.00 -1.58
C GLY A 159 12.05 -4.75 -2.46
N ARG A 160 12.01 -5.15 -3.74
CA ARG A 160 13.07 -5.01 -4.74
C ARG A 160 12.97 -3.67 -5.45
N PHE A 161 13.09 -2.59 -4.66
CA PHE A 161 12.96 -1.22 -5.16
C PHE A 161 14.00 -0.82 -6.23
N PRO A 162 15.27 -1.27 -6.16
CA PRO A 162 16.26 -1.01 -7.22
C PRO A 162 15.83 -1.54 -8.59
N GLU A 163 15.08 -2.65 -8.63
CA GLU A 163 14.52 -3.23 -9.87
C GLU A 163 13.15 -2.64 -10.24
N ALA A 164 12.35 -2.23 -9.25
CA ALA A 164 11.05 -1.59 -9.48
C ALA A 164 11.21 -0.22 -10.18
N ALA A 165 12.16 0.59 -9.74
CA ALA A 165 12.42 1.94 -10.26
C ALA A 165 12.59 1.99 -11.79
N PRO A 166 13.49 1.20 -12.43
CA PRO A 166 13.63 1.20 -13.89
C PRO A 166 12.39 0.67 -14.61
N ALA A 167 11.63 -0.27 -14.02
CA ALA A 167 10.38 -0.74 -14.60
C ALA A 167 9.33 0.40 -14.67
N TYR A 168 9.14 1.16 -13.59
CA TYR A 168 8.26 2.33 -13.62
C TYR A 168 8.74 3.43 -14.56
N LYS A 169 10.07 3.65 -14.65
CA LYS A 169 10.63 4.56 -15.64
C LYS A 169 10.24 4.15 -17.07
N LYS A 170 10.28 2.85 -17.40
CA LYS A 170 9.79 2.34 -18.70
C LYS A 170 8.31 2.60 -18.92
N VAL A 171 7.47 2.48 -17.88
CA VAL A 171 6.07 2.88 -17.99
C VAL A 171 5.94 4.35 -18.39
N LEU A 172 6.73 5.24 -17.79
CA LEU A 172 6.67 6.68 -18.08
C LEU A 172 7.24 7.07 -19.43
N GLU A 173 8.19 6.30 -19.97
CA GLU A 173 8.66 6.46 -21.37
C GLU A 173 7.52 6.15 -22.37
N LEU A 174 6.65 5.20 -22.06
CA LEU A 174 5.53 4.77 -22.91
C LEU A 174 4.23 5.54 -22.63
N ARG A 175 4.01 5.92 -21.37
CA ARG A 175 2.83 6.63 -20.84
C ARG A 175 3.25 7.84 -20.00
N PRO A 176 3.76 8.92 -20.63
CA PRO A 176 4.30 10.08 -19.92
C PRO A 176 3.25 10.92 -19.16
N LYS A 177 1.96 10.59 -19.27
CA LYS A 177 0.87 11.28 -18.56
C LYS A 177 0.20 10.40 -17.50
N ASP A 178 0.79 9.24 -17.19
CA ASP A 178 0.27 8.36 -16.14
C ASP A 178 0.68 8.90 -14.75
N ALA A 179 -0.29 9.54 -14.07
CA ALA A 179 -0.06 10.13 -12.76
C ALA A 179 0.33 9.09 -11.70
N GLN A 180 -0.28 7.90 -11.76
CA GLN A 180 0.00 6.84 -10.80
C GLN A 180 1.41 6.28 -10.98
N ALA A 181 1.85 6.08 -12.22
CA ALA A 181 3.21 5.64 -12.51
C ALA A 181 4.26 6.68 -12.07
N HIS A 182 3.97 7.98 -12.14
CA HIS A 182 4.85 9.01 -11.56
C HIS A 182 4.96 8.87 -10.04
N ALA A 183 3.84 8.67 -9.35
CA ALA A 183 3.81 8.49 -7.90
C ALA A 183 4.52 7.19 -7.47
N ASP A 184 4.29 6.09 -8.17
CA ASP A 184 4.93 4.79 -7.91
C ASP A 184 6.43 4.83 -8.19
N TYR A 185 6.86 5.53 -9.24
CA TYR A 185 8.28 5.71 -9.53
C TYR A 185 8.98 6.53 -8.43
N ALA A 186 8.35 7.63 -7.99
CA ALA A 186 8.88 8.47 -6.92
C ALA A 186 9.05 7.70 -5.60
N ASP A 187 8.05 6.88 -5.26
CA ASP A 187 8.06 6.01 -4.08
C ASP A 187 9.22 5.00 -4.15
N ALA A 188 9.35 4.30 -5.28
CA ALA A 188 10.44 3.35 -5.50
C ALA A 188 11.83 4.02 -5.40
N LEU A 189 12.03 5.19 -6.03
CA LEU A 189 13.27 5.95 -5.92
C LEU A 189 13.53 6.41 -4.48
N GLY A 190 12.48 6.84 -3.77
CA GLY A 190 12.59 7.20 -2.37
C GLY A 190 13.11 6.06 -1.52
N MET A 191 12.61 4.85 -1.75
CA MET A 191 13.07 3.64 -1.06
C MET A 191 14.52 3.27 -1.41
N VAL A 192 14.91 3.39 -2.68
CA VAL A 192 16.31 3.20 -3.12
C VAL A 192 17.24 4.20 -2.43
N ASN A 193 16.80 5.44 -2.24
CA ASN A 193 17.58 6.52 -1.64
C ASN A 193 17.46 6.57 -0.09
N GLY A 194 17.01 5.49 0.55
CA GLY A 194 16.94 5.40 2.02
C GLY A 194 15.79 6.21 2.63
N ARG A 195 14.61 6.22 1.97
CA ARG A 195 13.40 6.98 2.32
C ARG A 195 13.54 8.50 2.18
N ARG A 196 14.40 8.91 1.26
CA ARG A 196 14.62 10.30 0.89
C ARG A 196 13.80 10.67 -0.33
N LEU A 197 12.92 11.66 -0.18
CA LEU A 197 12.02 12.12 -1.25
C LEU A 197 12.45 13.47 -1.86
N ASP A 198 13.66 13.93 -1.58
CA ASP A 198 14.26 15.12 -2.20
C ASP A 198 14.83 14.83 -3.59
N GLY A 199 14.93 15.87 -4.43
CA GLY A 199 15.41 15.73 -5.82
C GLY A 199 14.35 15.15 -6.75
N GLU A 200 14.75 14.22 -7.62
CA GLU A 200 13.90 13.61 -8.65
C GLU A 200 12.55 13.05 -8.12
N PRO A 201 12.48 12.34 -6.98
CA PRO A 201 11.19 11.91 -6.41
C PRO A 201 10.21 13.06 -6.18
N SER A 202 10.67 14.21 -5.67
CA SER A 202 9.80 15.37 -5.44
C SER A 202 9.25 15.96 -6.73
N GLU A 203 10.03 15.97 -7.81
CA GLU A 203 9.59 16.42 -9.12
C GLU A 203 8.55 15.47 -9.71
N LEU A 204 8.76 14.16 -9.57
CA LEU A 204 7.81 13.14 -10.01
C LEU A 204 6.49 13.23 -9.25
N ILE A 205 6.53 13.45 -7.93
CA ILE A 205 5.33 13.67 -7.11
C ILE A 205 4.59 14.94 -7.56
N ALA A 206 5.30 16.03 -7.82
CA ALA A 206 4.70 17.26 -8.33
C ALA A 206 4.04 17.04 -9.72
N LYS A 207 4.69 16.30 -10.62
CA LYS A 207 4.11 15.91 -11.92
C LYS A 207 2.87 15.04 -11.73
N ALA A 208 2.89 14.06 -10.83
CA ALA A 208 1.75 13.21 -10.52
C ALA A 208 0.55 14.06 -10.07
N LEU A 209 0.75 15.01 -9.14
CA LEU A 209 -0.31 15.90 -8.65
C LEU A 209 -0.80 16.92 -9.70
N ASN A 210 0.06 17.31 -10.65
CA ASN A 210 -0.36 18.15 -11.77
C ASN A 210 -1.23 17.39 -12.77
N LEU A 211 -0.96 16.09 -12.98
CA LEU A 211 -1.73 15.22 -13.86
C LEU A 211 -3.04 14.76 -13.21
N ASP A 212 -2.98 14.40 -11.92
CA ASP A 212 -4.11 14.01 -11.10
C ASP A 212 -3.97 14.62 -9.69
N PRO A 213 -4.65 15.74 -9.41
CA PRO A 213 -4.63 16.41 -8.10
C PRO A 213 -5.18 15.57 -6.94
N ASP A 214 -5.87 14.47 -7.25
CA ASP A 214 -6.48 13.57 -6.27
C ASP A 214 -5.75 12.23 -6.16
N ASN A 215 -4.58 12.09 -6.80
CA ASN A 215 -3.79 10.87 -6.72
C ASN A 215 -3.38 10.60 -5.25
N LEU A 216 -3.94 9.53 -4.69
CA LEU A 216 -3.83 9.20 -3.26
C LEU A 216 -2.38 9.05 -2.81
N LYS A 217 -1.56 8.31 -3.58
CA LYS A 217 -0.15 8.09 -3.26
C LYS A 217 0.65 9.37 -3.38
N ALA A 218 0.47 10.15 -4.43
CA ALA A 218 1.19 11.41 -4.62
C ALA A 218 0.85 12.42 -3.51
N LEU A 219 -0.42 12.50 -3.09
CA LEU A 219 -0.84 13.33 -1.96
C LEU A 219 -0.19 12.88 -0.64
N ALA A 220 -0.17 11.57 -0.38
CA ALA A 220 0.48 11.01 0.81
C ALA A 220 1.98 11.35 0.85
N LEU A 221 2.70 11.16 -0.26
CA LEU A 221 4.13 11.44 -0.36
C LEU A 221 4.43 12.95 -0.32
N ALA A 222 3.61 13.80 -0.95
CA ALA A 222 3.76 15.26 -0.88
C ALA A 222 3.60 15.78 0.55
N GLY A 223 2.64 15.25 1.30
CA GLY A 223 2.50 15.58 2.72
C GLY A 223 3.72 15.16 3.54
N THR A 224 4.31 14.00 3.25
CA THR A 224 5.56 13.55 3.88
C THR A 224 6.74 14.47 3.57
N ILE A 225 6.89 14.92 2.32
CA ILE A 225 7.91 15.91 1.93
C ILE A 225 7.73 17.21 2.70
N ALA A 226 6.50 17.73 2.77
CA ALA A 226 6.20 18.97 3.49
C ALA A 226 6.51 18.83 5.00
N PHE A 227 6.13 17.70 5.59
CA PHE A 227 6.41 17.40 7.00
C PHE A 227 7.91 17.33 7.31
N GLN A 228 8.70 16.67 6.45
CA GLN A 228 10.16 16.61 6.60
C GLN A 228 10.81 18.00 6.51
N LYS A 229 10.22 18.90 5.73
CA LYS A 229 10.63 20.31 5.62
C LYS A 229 10.09 21.20 6.75
N SER A 230 9.41 20.62 7.75
CA SER A 230 8.71 21.35 8.82
C SER A 230 7.60 22.30 8.34
N ASP A 231 7.15 22.17 7.09
CA ASP A 231 5.95 22.84 6.56
C ASP A 231 4.72 22.02 6.95
N PHE A 232 4.36 22.10 8.23
CA PHE A 232 3.27 21.33 8.80
C PHE A 232 1.90 21.71 8.22
N ALA A 233 1.71 22.97 7.82
CA ALA A 233 0.44 23.42 7.23
C ALA A 233 0.19 22.75 5.88
N THR A 234 1.19 22.73 5.01
CA THR A 234 1.10 22.04 3.71
C THR A 234 1.00 20.53 3.89
N ALA A 235 1.71 19.94 4.87
CA ALA A 235 1.61 18.52 5.18
C ALA A 235 0.17 18.10 5.55
N VAL A 236 -0.45 18.84 6.47
CA VAL A 236 -1.84 18.62 6.89
C VAL A 236 -2.79 18.71 5.69
N LYS A 237 -2.65 19.74 4.85
CA LYS A 237 -3.51 19.93 3.66
C LYS A 237 -3.44 18.73 2.70
N HIS A 238 -2.24 18.23 2.40
CA HIS A 238 -2.08 17.09 1.50
C HIS A 238 -2.63 15.80 2.10
N TRP A 239 -2.31 15.53 3.37
CA TRP A 239 -2.76 14.30 4.04
C TRP A 239 -4.27 14.28 4.29
N GLU A 240 -4.91 15.40 4.60
CA GLU A 240 -6.37 15.48 4.69
C GLU A 240 -7.05 15.19 3.35
N ARG A 241 -6.51 15.75 2.27
CA ARG A 241 -7.00 15.44 0.92
C ARG A 241 -6.82 13.96 0.59
N ALA A 242 -5.67 13.38 0.94
CA ALA A 242 -5.42 11.94 0.80
C ALA A 242 -6.41 11.09 1.62
N ILE A 243 -6.68 11.45 2.88
CA ILE A 243 -7.66 10.77 3.74
C ILE A 243 -9.04 10.78 3.10
N GLY A 244 -9.44 11.90 2.47
CA GLY A 244 -10.72 12.00 1.74
C GLY A 244 -10.83 11.08 0.51
N LYS A 245 -9.71 10.53 0.03
CA LYS A 245 -9.66 9.58 -1.11
C LYS A 245 -9.36 8.14 -0.68
N ALA A 246 -8.86 7.94 0.54
CA ALA A 246 -8.57 6.62 1.07
C ALA A 246 -9.86 5.86 1.38
N GLU A 247 -9.79 4.53 1.31
CA GLU A 247 -10.91 3.67 1.72
C GLU A 247 -11.21 3.87 3.22
N PRO A 248 -12.50 3.86 3.61
CA PRO A 248 -12.89 3.93 5.02
C PRO A 248 -12.21 2.83 5.83
N ASN A 249 -11.60 3.19 6.96
CA ASN A 249 -10.88 2.28 7.87
C ASN A 249 -9.64 1.57 7.28
N SER A 250 -9.12 2.02 6.14
CA SER A 250 -7.82 1.52 5.64
C SER A 250 -6.67 1.89 6.57
N GLU A 251 -5.65 1.03 6.62
CA GLU A 251 -4.42 1.29 7.38
C GLU A 251 -3.75 2.60 6.94
N LEU A 252 -3.68 2.84 5.63
CA LEU A 252 -3.18 4.09 5.07
C LEU A 252 -3.95 5.31 5.60
N GLY A 253 -5.29 5.24 5.62
CA GLY A 253 -6.12 6.32 6.16
C GLY A 253 -5.85 6.60 7.64
N GLN A 254 -5.61 5.57 8.46
CA GLN A 254 -5.26 5.75 9.87
C GLN A 254 -3.85 6.33 10.05
N ASN A 255 -2.87 5.83 9.28
CA ASN A 255 -1.50 6.34 9.31
C ASN A 255 -1.45 7.83 8.91
N LEU A 256 -2.21 8.23 7.90
CA LEU A 256 -2.33 9.63 7.48
C LEU A 256 -3.00 10.50 8.56
N LYS A 257 -4.05 10.01 9.24
CA LYS A 257 -4.68 10.74 10.35
C LYS A 257 -3.72 10.97 11.52
N ASN A 258 -2.92 9.97 11.85
CA ASN A 258 -1.89 10.10 12.88
C ASN A 258 -0.85 11.15 12.48
N GLY A 259 -0.39 11.13 11.22
CA GLY A 259 0.50 12.15 10.68
C GLY A 259 -0.09 13.56 10.73
N VAL A 260 -1.37 13.72 10.40
CA VAL A 260 -2.08 15.01 10.50
C VAL A 260 -2.12 15.51 11.95
N ALA A 261 -2.42 14.64 12.91
CA ALA A 261 -2.45 15.01 14.32
C ALA A 261 -1.06 15.48 14.79
N GLU A 262 0.00 14.74 14.44
CA GLU A 262 1.38 15.11 14.77
C GLU A 262 1.78 16.43 14.12
N ALA A 263 1.48 16.62 12.84
CA ALA A 263 1.78 17.87 12.13
C ALA A 263 1.06 19.07 12.74
N ARG A 264 -0.21 18.92 13.11
CA ARG A 264 -0.97 19.99 13.78
C ARG A 264 -0.38 20.33 15.14
N GLN A 265 0.03 19.33 15.92
CA GLN A 265 0.66 19.55 17.21
C GLN A 265 2.01 20.27 17.06
N ARG A 266 2.88 19.79 16.16
CA ARG A 266 4.22 20.37 15.94
C ARG A 266 4.16 21.76 15.31
N GLY A 267 3.17 22.02 14.46
CA GLY A 267 2.95 23.31 13.80
C GLY A 267 2.10 24.30 14.58
N GLY A 268 1.56 23.95 15.76
CA GLY A 268 0.64 24.81 16.51
C GLY A 268 -0.66 25.14 15.75
N LEU A 269 -1.11 24.24 14.88
CA LEU A 269 -2.28 24.45 14.01
C LEU A 269 -3.59 24.09 14.74
N PRO A 270 -4.75 24.62 14.29
CA PRO A 270 -6.06 24.28 14.85
C PRO A 270 -6.31 22.77 14.87
N GLY A 271 -6.87 22.27 15.97
CA GLY A 271 -7.05 20.83 16.18
C GLY A 271 -5.76 20.09 16.59
N GLY A 272 -4.67 20.82 16.87
CA GLY A 272 -3.45 20.30 17.50
C GLY A 272 -3.46 20.38 19.04
N ALA A 273 -4.59 20.69 19.67
CA ALA A 273 -4.74 20.63 21.12
C ALA A 273 -4.50 19.19 21.59
N ALA A 274 -3.69 19.04 22.65
CA ALA A 274 -3.32 17.75 23.20
C ALA A 274 -4.58 16.89 23.41
N LEU A 275 -4.65 15.78 22.67
CA LEU A 275 -5.51 14.66 23.03
C LEU A 275 -5.25 14.35 24.53
N PRO A 276 -6.26 14.04 25.37
CA PRO A 276 -5.98 13.34 26.63
C PRO A 276 -5.11 12.12 26.27
N PRO A 277 -4.15 11.68 27.11
CA PRO A 277 -3.11 10.74 26.69
C PRO A 277 -3.74 9.48 26.07
N ALA A 278 -3.85 9.51 24.75
CA ALA A 278 -4.08 8.35 23.93
C ALA A 278 -2.74 7.64 23.97
N THR A 279 -2.68 6.58 24.79
CA THR A 279 -1.65 5.55 24.83
C THR A 279 -0.55 5.77 23.79
N ALA A 280 0.55 6.37 24.25
CA ALA A 280 1.58 6.97 23.41
C ALA A 280 2.12 6.02 22.34
N GLN A 281 1.62 6.20 21.11
CA GLN A 281 2.23 5.72 19.89
C GLN A 281 3.22 6.78 19.40
N SER A 282 4.50 6.49 19.65
CA SER A 282 5.64 6.74 18.75
C SER A 282 5.72 8.09 18.03
N ALA A 283 6.21 9.10 18.74
CA ALA A 283 7.00 10.17 18.12
C ALA A 283 8.49 9.83 18.27
N MET A 284 9.21 9.75 17.16
CA MET A 284 10.68 9.63 17.13
C MET A 284 11.29 11.03 17.28
N PRO A 285 12.29 11.26 18.15
CA PRO A 285 13.03 12.52 18.15
C PRO A 285 14.03 12.59 17.00
N PRO A 286 14.38 13.80 16.50
CA PRO A 286 15.44 13.99 15.52
C PRO A 286 16.81 13.80 16.18
N ALA A 287 17.74 13.17 15.44
CA ALA A 287 19.13 13.07 15.85
C ALA A 287 19.83 14.43 15.67
N ALA A 288 20.18 15.10 16.78
CA ALA A 288 21.32 16.02 16.83
C ALA A 288 21.79 16.27 18.29
N ALA A 289 23.05 15.95 18.53
CA ALA A 289 24.00 16.48 19.53
C ALA A 289 23.61 16.50 21.04
N ALA A 290 24.37 15.72 21.82
CA ALA A 290 24.59 15.91 23.26
C ALA A 290 25.25 17.29 23.54
N PRO A 291 25.06 17.93 24.72
CA PRO A 291 25.29 17.32 26.04
C PRO A 291 24.33 17.71 27.19
N GLY A 292 24.22 16.79 28.17
CA GLY A 292 24.09 17.12 29.60
C GLY A 292 22.69 17.10 30.25
N GLY A 293 22.51 16.17 31.20
CA GLY A 293 21.80 16.48 32.46
C GLY A 293 20.44 15.80 32.72
N ASN A 294 20.47 14.84 33.65
CA ASN A 294 19.42 14.41 34.59
C ASN A 294 18.38 13.36 34.13
N ALA A 295 18.64 12.11 34.52
CA ALA A 295 17.68 11.00 34.65
C ALA A 295 16.93 11.06 36.01
N PRO A 296 15.71 10.51 36.08
CA PRO A 296 15.42 9.41 37.06
C PRO A 296 14.34 8.39 36.58
N PRO A 297 14.08 7.26 37.28
CA PRO A 297 14.96 6.15 37.63
C PRO A 297 14.53 4.79 36.99
N ALA A 298 15.49 3.86 36.91
CA ALA A 298 15.42 2.54 36.28
C ALA A 298 14.75 1.42 37.13
N ALA A 299 13.59 1.66 37.74
CA ALA A 299 13.00 0.71 38.69
C ALA A 299 11.98 -0.29 38.08
N ASP A 300 11.26 0.06 37.01
CA ASP A 300 10.18 -0.80 36.47
C ASP A 300 10.61 -1.75 35.33
N ALA A 301 11.78 -1.55 34.73
CA ALA A 301 12.28 -2.41 33.63
C ALA A 301 12.77 -3.79 34.11
N ALA A 302 13.17 -3.91 35.37
CA ALA A 302 13.69 -5.16 35.94
C ALA A 302 12.60 -6.14 36.39
N ALA A 303 11.36 -5.68 36.59
CA ALA A 303 10.28 -6.50 37.14
C ALA A 303 9.69 -7.51 36.12
N ALA A 304 9.84 -7.26 34.81
CA ALA A 304 9.31 -8.10 33.74
C ALA A 304 10.38 -8.96 33.03
N ALA A 305 11.63 -8.94 33.50
CA ALA A 305 12.74 -9.64 32.86
C ALA A 305 12.59 -11.17 32.96
N ILE A 306 12.67 -11.86 31.82
CA ILE A 306 12.66 -13.32 31.73
C ILE A 306 14.10 -13.82 31.71
N THR A 307 14.44 -14.75 32.59
CA THR A 307 15.77 -15.36 32.63
C THR A 307 15.72 -16.86 32.40
N GLY A 308 16.77 -17.40 31.79
CA GLY A 308 16.87 -18.83 31.53
C GLY A 308 18.24 -19.24 30.99
N ARG A 309 18.35 -20.53 30.70
CA ARG A 309 19.52 -21.18 30.11
C ARG A 309 19.13 -21.86 28.82
N ILE A 310 19.97 -21.70 27.80
CA ILE A 310 19.81 -22.34 26.50
C ILE A 310 20.87 -23.41 26.31
N THR A 311 20.43 -24.56 25.82
CA THR A 311 21.26 -25.70 25.47
C THR A 311 20.99 -26.12 24.02
N LEU A 312 22.01 -26.68 23.37
CA LEU A 312 21.87 -27.31 22.06
C LEU A 312 21.84 -28.83 22.24
N ALA A 313 20.82 -29.48 21.70
CA ALA A 313 20.67 -30.93 21.76
C ALA A 313 21.88 -31.62 21.12
N ALA A 314 22.36 -32.70 21.75
CA ALA A 314 23.57 -33.39 21.31
C ALA A 314 23.48 -33.89 19.85
N GLY A 315 22.30 -34.30 19.39
CA GLY A 315 22.05 -34.79 18.03
C GLY A 315 22.00 -33.70 16.94
N LEU A 316 22.07 -32.41 17.32
CA LEU A 316 22.07 -31.29 16.38
C LEU A 316 23.39 -30.51 16.34
N LYS A 317 24.39 -30.93 17.14
CA LYS A 317 25.73 -30.31 17.16
C LYS A 317 26.42 -30.36 15.80
N ASP A 318 26.27 -31.46 15.06
CA ASP A 318 26.86 -31.61 13.73
C ASP A 318 26.17 -30.75 12.66
N LYS A 319 25.00 -30.17 12.97
CA LYS A 319 24.23 -29.32 12.06
C LYS A 319 24.42 -27.82 12.34
N ALA A 320 25.11 -27.45 13.42
CA ALA A 320 25.37 -26.08 13.85
C ALA A 320 26.87 -25.79 13.89
N GLY A 321 27.34 -24.79 13.15
CA GLY A 321 28.71 -24.30 13.20
C GLY A 321 28.96 -23.43 14.44
N PRO A 322 30.20 -23.37 14.97
CA PRO A 322 30.51 -22.60 16.17
C PRO A 322 30.30 -21.08 16.03
N GLU A 323 30.37 -20.56 14.80
CA GLU A 323 30.14 -19.15 14.47
C GLU A 323 28.67 -18.86 14.06
N ASP A 324 27.81 -19.88 14.01
CA ASP A 324 26.40 -19.68 13.66
C ASP A 324 25.72 -18.81 14.72
N THR A 325 24.81 -17.94 14.26
CA THR A 325 24.16 -16.97 15.14
C THR A 325 22.97 -17.60 15.86
N VAL A 326 22.96 -17.51 17.18
CA VAL A 326 21.85 -17.92 18.04
C VAL A 326 21.00 -16.70 18.37
N PHE A 327 19.78 -16.67 17.86
CA PHE A 327 18.76 -15.68 18.19
C PHE A 327 17.88 -16.20 19.31
N ILE A 328 17.90 -15.51 20.44
CA ILE A 328 17.10 -15.79 21.62
C ILE A 328 15.99 -14.75 21.63
N PHE A 329 14.75 -15.16 21.49
CA PHE A 329 13.64 -14.22 21.34
C PHE A 329 12.46 -14.59 22.23
N ALA A 330 11.73 -13.57 22.70
CA ALA A 330 10.42 -13.76 23.31
C ALA A 330 9.35 -13.29 22.34
N ARG A 331 8.25 -14.03 22.20
CA ARG A 331 7.09 -13.62 21.40
C ARG A 331 5.81 -13.81 22.19
N ASN A 332 4.73 -13.14 21.80
CA ASN A 332 3.42 -13.40 22.39
C ASN A 332 2.98 -14.85 22.10
N ALA A 333 2.37 -15.51 23.08
CA ALA A 333 1.87 -16.89 22.93
C ALA A 333 0.68 -16.96 21.96
N GLN A 334 -0.08 -15.87 21.84
CA GLN A 334 -1.22 -15.73 20.93
C GLN A 334 -1.09 -14.39 20.17
N GLY A 335 -1.32 -14.41 18.85
CA GLY A 335 -1.23 -13.22 18.01
C GLY A 335 -0.05 -13.23 17.01
N PRO A 336 0.31 -12.06 16.44
CA PRO A 336 1.29 -11.98 15.36
C PRO A 336 2.65 -12.53 15.82
N LYS A 337 3.27 -13.37 14.97
CA LYS A 337 4.49 -14.16 15.26
C LYS A 337 5.78 -13.31 15.38
N MET A 338 5.66 -12.00 15.57
CA MET A 338 6.80 -11.10 15.68
C MET A 338 7.43 -11.18 17.07
N PRO A 339 8.77 -11.20 17.18
CA PRO A 339 9.45 -11.23 18.48
C PRO A 339 9.36 -9.87 19.17
N LEU A 340 9.05 -9.91 20.48
CA LEU A 340 8.98 -8.78 21.40
C LEU A 340 10.38 -8.33 21.84
N ALA A 341 11.26 -9.28 22.15
CA ALA A 341 12.65 -9.02 22.51
C ALA A 341 13.54 -10.01 21.76
N ILE A 342 14.73 -9.58 21.34
CA ILE A 342 15.71 -10.43 20.68
C ILE A 342 17.11 -10.18 21.22
N LEU A 343 17.80 -11.27 21.55
CA LEU A 343 19.19 -11.30 21.99
C LEU A 343 19.99 -12.18 21.03
N ARG A 344 21.12 -11.66 20.57
CA ARG A 344 22.01 -12.35 19.65
C ARG A 344 23.19 -12.96 20.43
N LYS A 345 23.45 -14.25 20.22
CA LYS A 345 24.58 -15.03 20.73
C LYS A 345 25.19 -15.87 19.61
N GLN A 346 26.27 -16.60 19.89
CA GLN A 346 26.86 -17.57 18.95
C GLN A 346 26.76 -18.99 19.51
N VAL A 347 26.82 -20.00 18.65
CA VAL A 347 26.72 -21.42 19.06
C VAL A 347 27.86 -21.81 20.00
N LYS A 348 29.06 -21.26 19.81
CA LYS A 348 30.20 -21.48 20.73
C LYS A 348 29.98 -20.96 22.15
N ASP A 349 29.02 -20.05 22.34
CA ASP A 349 28.67 -19.51 23.66
C ASP A 349 27.69 -20.44 24.41
N LEU A 350 27.19 -21.51 23.77
CA LEU A 350 26.26 -22.45 24.38
C LEU A 350 27.01 -23.52 25.22
N PRO A 351 26.51 -23.86 26.43
CA PRO A 351 25.27 -23.39 27.05
C PRO A 351 25.37 -21.95 27.59
N ALA A 352 24.39 -21.11 27.26
CA ALA A 352 24.38 -19.69 27.62
C ALA A 352 23.21 -19.37 28.54
N ASP A 353 23.48 -18.56 29.57
CA ASP A 353 22.44 -17.90 30.35
C ASP A 353 21.99 -16.63 29.61
N PHE A 354 20.68 -16.38 29.61
CA PHE A 354 20.06 -15.23 28.94
C PHE A 354 19.14 -14.46 29.89
N THR A 355 19.04 -13.16 29.64
CA THR A 355 18.06 -12.28 30.25
C THR A 355 17.39 -11.51 29.12
N LEU A 356 16.07 -11.64 29.00
CA LEU A 356 15.25 -10.86 28.08
C LEU A 356 14.44 -9.88 28.93
N ASP A 357 14.67 -8.59 28.74
CA ASP A 357 13.92 -7.53 29.39
C ASP A 357 13.43 -6.52 28.34
N ASP A 358 12.70 -5.50 28.79
CA ASP A 358 12.15 -4.47 27.91
C ASP A 358 13.20 -3.58 27.25
N SER A 359 14.46 -3.59 27.72
CA SER A 359 15.55 -2.83 27.10
C SER A 359 16.00 -3.47 25.78
N LEU A 360 15.70 -4.76 25.60
CA LEU A 360 16.00 -5.54 24.39
C LEU A 360 14.84 -5.54 23.38
N ALA A 361 13.78 -4.77 23.65
CA ALA A 361 12.66 -4.61 22.73
C ALA A 361 13.03 -3.67 21.57
N MET A 362 12.94 -4.17 20.33
CA MET A 362 13.25 -3.39 19.12
C MET A 362 12.24 -2.26 18.86
N SER A 363 11.07 -2.29 19.52
CA SER A 363 10.09 -1.22 19.45
C SER A 363 9.45 -0.94 20.81
N PRO A 364 9.10 0.33 21.12
CA PRO A 364 8.38 0.69 22.35
C PRO A 364 6.99 0.06 22.49
N ALA A 365 6.40 -0.41 21.37
CA ALA A 365 5.06 -0.99 21.30
C ALA A 365 5.04 -2.52 21.52
N ALA A 366 6.18 -3.20 21.39
CA ALA A 366 6.31 -4.66 21.48
C ALA A 366 7.18 -5.03 22.70
N ARG A 367 6.77 -4.61 23.89
CA ARG A 367 7.51 -4.87 25.14
C ARG A 367 7.14 -6.20 25.78
N LEU A 368 8.08 -6.77 26.51
CA LEU A 368 7.88 -8.01 27.25
C LEU A 368 6.92 -7.79 28.42
N SER A 369 7.03 -6.66 29.12
CA SER A 369 6.13 -6.27 30.22
C SER A 369 4.66 -6.10 29.83
N GLY A 370 4.38 -5.81 28.56
CA GLY A 370 3.02 -5.61 28.05
C GLY A 370 2.29 -6.91 27.65
N ALA A 371 2.98 -8.05 27.67
CA ALA A 371 2.43 -9.31 27.18
C ALA A 371 1.81 -10.18 28.30
N ASN A 372 0.57 -10.64 28.12
CA ASN A 372 -0.07 -11.50 29.12
C ASN A 372 0.52 -12.92 29.18
N ALA A 373 1.03 -13.40 28.06
CA ALA A 373 1.58 -14.73 27.89
C ALA A 373 2.62 -14.72 26.77
N VAL A 374 3.80 -15.29 27.00
CA VAL A 374 4.89 -15.29 26.05
C VAL A 374 5.49 -16.67 25.86
N VAL A 375 6.01 -16.92 24.67
CA VAL A 375 6.83 -18.08 24.36
C VAL A 375 8.23 -17.57 24.10
N VAL A 376 9.20 -18.07 24.85
CA VAL A 376 10.61 -17.80 24.60
C VAL A 376 11.15 -18.89 23.69
N GLY A 377 11.79 -18.48 22.59
CA GLY A 377 12.43 -19.36 21.63
C GLY A 377 13.91 -19.06 21.49
N ALA A 378 14.68 -20.08 21.13
CA ALA A 378 16.05 -19.94 20.67
C ALA A 378 16.14 -20.52 19.25
N ARG A 379 16.80 -19.80 18.34
CA ARG A 379 17.02 -20.24 16.97
C ARG A 379 18.49 -20.12 16.59
N VAL A 380 19.07 -21.17 16.03
CA VAL A 380 20.35 -21.10 15.32
C VAL A 380 20.07 -20.79 13.86
N SER A 381 20.54 -19.63 13.40
CA SER A 381 20.46 -19.20 12.01
C SER A 381 21.84 -19.20 11.38
N LYS A 382 21.93 -19.86 10.22
CA LYS A 382 23.13 -19.84 9.35
C LYS A 382 23.18 -18.58 8.49
N SER A 383 22.02 -18.06 8.12
CA SER A 383 21.84 -16.86 7.28
C SER A 383 22.05 -15.55 8.03
N GLY A 384 22.11 -15.58 9.37
CA GLY A 384 22.17 -14.39 10.20
C GLY A 384 20.85 -13.62 10.29
N ASN A 385 19.74 -14.23 9.84
CA ASN A 385 18.41 -13.65 9.89
C ASN A 385 17.64 -14.12 11.12
N ALA A 386 16.97 -13.18 11.80
CA ALA A 386 16.14 -13.46 12.97
C ALA A 386 14.78 -14.10 12.63
N MET A 387 14.38 -14.12 11.36
CA MET A 387 13.15 -14.76 10.87
C MET A 387 13.40 -16.23 10.53
N PRO A 388 12.39 -17.13 10.68
CA PRO A 388 12.58 -18.56 10.44
C PRO A 388 12.92 -18.81 8.97
N GLN A 389 14.00 -19.53 8.71
CA GLN A 389 14.34 -20.02 7.38
C GLN A 389 14.40 -21.55 7.38
N PRO A 390 14.05 -22.22 6.26
CA PRO A 390 14.22 -23.65 6.11
C PRO A 390 15.68 -24.07 6.40
N GLY A 391 15.85 -25.04 7.30
CA GLY A 391 17.17 -25.53 7.71
C GLY A 391 17.79 -24.85 8.95
N ASP A 392 17.14 -23.84 9.51
CA ASP A 392 17.50 -23.30 10.83
C ASP A 392 17.14 -24.31 11.94
N LEU A 393 17.82 -24.23 13.08
CA LEU A 393 17.48 -25.06 14.25
C LEU A 393 16.73 -24.21 15.26
N GLN A 394 15.67 -24.72 15.87
CA GLN A 394 14.90 -23.99 16.89
C GLN A 394 14.59 -24.83 18.13
N GLY A 395 14.37 -24.13 19.23
CA GLY A 395 13.80 -24.65 20.47
C GLY A 395 12.81 -23.63 21.02
N LEU A 396 11.66 -24.08 21.51
CA LEU A 396 10.62 -23.22 22.08
C LEU A 396 10.32 -23.67 23.51
N SER A 397 10.12 -22.71 24.41
CA SER A 397 9.59 -22.97 25.75
C SER A 397 8.07 -23.15 25.73
N ALA A 398 7.54 -23.69 26.83
CA ALA A 398 6.11 -23.58 27.12
C ALA A 398 5.69 -22.10 27.29
N VAL A 399 4.38 -21.84 27.23
CA VAL A 399 3.84 -20.51 27.47
C VAL A 399 4.15 -20.07 28.92
N VAL A 400 4.88 -18.98 29.07
CA VAL A 400 5.26 -18.39 30.37
C VAL A 400 4.75 -16.96 30.50
N LYS A 401 4.69 -16.43 31.72
CA LYS A 401 4.39 -15.01 31.97
C LYS A 401 5.69 -14.18 31.96
N PRO A 402 5.64 -12.88 31.62
CA PRO A 402 6.78 -11.98 31.81
C PRO A 402 7.27 -12.00 33.26
N GLY A 403 8.59 -11.92 33.47
CA GLY A 403 9.21 -12.08 34.78
C GLY A 403 9.54 -13.53 35.19
N ALA A 404 9.29 -14.52 34.33
CA ALA A 404 9.63 -15.91 34.60
C ALA A 404 11.15 -16.13 34.68
N LYS A 405 11.61 -16.89 35.69
CA LYS A 405 13.03 -17.13 35.94
C LYS A 405 13.37 -18.62 35.82
N GLY A 406 14.58 -18.91 35.36
CA GLY A 406 15.11 -20.28 35.30
C GLY A 406 14.53 -21.13 34.17
N LEU A 407 14.08 -20.52 33.06
CA LEU A 407 13.64 -21.28 31.88
C LEU A 407 14.78 -22.15 31.34
N GLN A 408 14.48 -23.38 30.98
CA GLN A 408 15.40 -24.24 30.23
C GLN A 408 14.86 -24.40 28.81
N ILE A 409 15.65 -23.99 27.82
CA ILE A 409 15.27 -24.07 26.41
C ILE A 409 16.32 -24.90 25.69
N GLU A 410 15.89 -26.05 25.20
CA GLU A 410 16.74 -26.92 24.38
C GLU A 410 16.41 -26.72 22.90
N ILE A 411 17.43 -26.44 22.10
CA ILE A 411 17.34 -26.37 20.64
C ILE A 411 17.38 -27.82 20.12
N ALA A 412 16.22 -28.36 19.78
CA ALA A 412 16.03 -29.77 19.43
C ALA A 412 15.31 -30.01 18.10
N GLU A 413 14.74 -28.96 17.47
CA GLU A 413 13.98 -29.08 16.24
C GLU A 413 14.69 -28.40 15.05
N ALA A 414 14.48 -28.91 13.84
CA ALA A 414 14.82 -28.21 12.61
C ALA A 414 13.58 -27.51 12.05
N VAL A 415 13.72 -26.25 11.67
CA VAL A 415 12.71 -25.47 10.96
C VAL A 415 12.60 -26.04 9.55
N GLN A 416 11.42 -26.57 9.22
CA GLN A 416 11.09 -27.09 7.90
C GLN A 416 10.68 -25.98 6.95
#